data_AF-A0A954QSU0-F1
#
_entry.id   AF-A0A954QSU0-F1
#
_cell.length_a   1.000
_cell.length_b   1.000
_cell.length_c   1.000
_cell.angle_alpha   90.00
_cell.angle_beta   90.00
_cell.angle_gamma   90.00
#
_symmetry.space_group_name_H-M   'P 1'
#
loop_
_entity.id
_entity.type
_entity.pdbx_description
1 polymer ?
#
loop_
_entity_poly.entity_id
_entity_poly.type
_entity_poly.pdbx_seq_one_letter_code
_entity_poly.pdbx_strand_id
1 'polypeptide(L)'
;WWIRQAITRAIADQARTIRIPVHMIDILSKLRNIQKRLLQELRREPSMDEIADCAEMDVDEVRRVMDIGRHPTSLDRPVGEGDDCSFGEFIEDTASDNPVRNANNDILRQQIDRLLKTLTYREREIIRLRYGLTDGYTYTLEEVGRIFKVTRERVRQIEAKAVRKLQNPVRAQHLEGFLKHLPEVIAGE
;
A
#
# COMPACT_ATOMS: atom_id res chain seq x y z
N TRP A 1 37.79 -28.43 9.63
CA TRP A 1 37.27 -27.73 8.43
C TRP A 1 35.74 -27.80 8.37
N TRP A 2 35.14 -29.00 8.32
CA TRP A 2 33.68 -29.19 8.28
C TRP A 2 32.88 -28.56 9.44
N ILE A 3 33.40 -28.66 10.68
CA ILE A 3 32.72 -28.11 11.86
C ILE A 3 32.57 -26.58 11.76
N ARG A 4 33.67 -25.88 11.39
CA ARG A 4 33.66 -24.42 11.23
C ARG A 4 32.69 -24.00 10.11
N GLN A 5 32.75 -24.67 8.96
CA GLN A 5 31.90 -24.36 7.81
C GLN A 5 30.41 -24.53 8.14
N ALA A 6 30.05 -25.62 8.83
CA ALA A 6 28.67 -25.88 9.24
C ALA A 6 28.15 -24.80 10.20
N ILE A 7 28.95 -24.40 11.19
CA ILE A 7 28.58 -23.34 12.15
C ILE A 7 28.44 -21.99 11.44
N THR A 8 29.39 -21.60 10.60
CA THR A 8 29.33 -20.31 9.89
C THR A 8 28.11 -20.22 8.98
N ARG A 9 27.77 -21.32 8.30
CA ARG A 9 26.57 -21.39 7.46
C ARG A 9 25.28 -21.33 8.29
N ALA A 10 25.20 -22.06 9.40
CA ALA A 10 24.03 -22.02 10.29
C ALA A 10 23.80 -20.61 10.85
N ILE A 11 24.86 -19.91 11.25
CA ILE A 11 24.77 -18.52 11.71
C ILE A 11 24.28 -17.60 10.58
N ALA A 12 24.83 -17.74 9.37
CA ALA A 12 24.41 -16.94 8.23
C ALA A 12 22.93 -17.15 7.85
N ASP A 13 22.44 -18.39 7.92
CA ASP A 13 21.08 -18.74 7.51
C ASP A 13 20.02 -18.47 8.59
N GLN A 14 20.37 -18.51 9.89
CA GLN A 14 19.39 -18.53 10.98
C GLN A 14 19.53 -17.43 12.03
N ALA A 15 20.66 -16.69 12.10
CA ALA A 15 20.90 -15.76 13.21
C ALA A 15 20.09 -14.46 13.16
N ARG A 16 19.38 -14.16 12.06
CA ARG A 16 18.58 -12.94 11.92
C ARG A 16 17.09 -13.22 11.82
N THR A 17 16.29 -12.31 12.37
CA THR A 17 14.83 -12.31 12.26
C THR A 17 14.36 -12.28 10.82
N ILE A 18 15.02 -11.48 9.97
CA ILE A 18 14.80 -11.45 8.53
C ILE A 18 16.00 -12.11 7.87
N ARG A 19 15.76 -13.23 7.17
CA ARG A 19 16.82 -14.01 6.53
C ARG A 19 17.46 -13.22 5.39
N ILE A 20 18.79 -13.13 5.40
CA ILE A 20 19.58 -12.48 4.34
C ILE A 20 20.35 -13.57 3.58
N PRO A 21 20.39 -13.56 2.23
CA PRO A 21 21.21 -14.49 1.45
C PRO A 21 22.70 -14.42 1.82
N VAL A 22 23.40 -15.56 1.78
CA VAL A 22 24.81 -15.67 2.21
C VAL A 22 25.74 -14.70 1.45
N HIS A 23 25.59 -14.56 0.13
CA HIS A 23 26.41 -13.62 -0.66
C HIS A 23 26.24 -12.16 -0.21
N MET A 24 25.04 -11.78 0.25
CA MET A 24 24.80 -10.44 0.78
C MET A 24 25.46 -10.24 2.16
N ILE A 25 25.55 -11.31 2.97
CA ILE A 25 26.28 -11.29 4.25
C ILE A 25 27.78 -11.11 4.01
N ASP A 26 28.32 -11.74 2.97
CA ASP A 26 29.73 -11.58 2.57
C ASP A 26 30.01 -10.14 2.14
N ILE A 27 29.16 -9.55 1.29
CA ILE A 27 29.28 -8.15 0.86
C ILE A 27 29.18 -7.21 2.07
N LEU A 28 28.19 -7.39 2.95
CA LEU A 28 28.03 -6.59 4.17
C LEU A 28 29.26 -6.69 5.10
N SER A 29 29.85 -7.87 5.22
CA SER A 29 31.06 -8.08 6.02
C SER A 29 32.28 -7.38 5.42
N LYS A 30 32.42 -7.40 4.09
CA LYS A 30 33.45 -6.63 3.37
C LYS A 30 33.29 -5.13 3.61
N LEU A 31 32.08 -4.59 3.43
CA LEU A 31 31.79 -3.16 3.66
C LEU A 31 32.08 -2.76 5.10
N ARG A 32 31.69 -3.57 6.09
CA ARG A 32 32.01 -3.30 7.51
C ARG A 32 33.51 -3.32 7.80
N ASN A 33 34.28 -4.19 7.13
CA ASN A 33 35.73 -4.22 7.28
C ASN A 33 36.39 -2.97 6.67
N ILE A 34 35.93 -2.54 5.50
CA ILE A 34 36.37 -1.28 4.85
C ILE A 34 36.02 -0.08 5.75
N GLN A 35 34.79 -0.01 6.26
CA GLN A 35 34.36 1.04 7.18
C GLN A 35 35.24 1.11 8.43
N LYS A 36 35.57 -0.03 9.05
CA LYS A 36 36.47 -0.08 10.21
C LYS A 36 37.89 0.38 9.88
N ARG A 37 38.42 -0.01 8.73
CA ARG A 37 39.74 0.42 8.26
C ARG A 37 39.79 1.93 8.05
N LEU A 38 38.80 2.47 7.33
CA LEU A 38 38.68 3.92 7.09
C LEU A 38 38.50 4.70 8.38
N LEU A 39 37.75 4.18 9.36
CA LEU A 39 37.62 4.81 10.67
C LEU A 39 38.96 4.91 11.41
N GLN A 40 39.83 3.90 11.28
CA GLN A 40 41.18 3.93 11.88
C GLN A 40 42.10 4.93 11.16
N GLU A 41 42.03 5.00 9.83
CA GLU A 41 42.88 5.88 9.01
C GLU A 41 42.46 7.35 9.12
N LEU A 42 41.16 7.63 9.00
CA LEU A 42 40.60 8.99 8.96
C LEU A 42 40.34 9.56 10.36
N ARG A 43 40.32 8.72 11.40
CA ARG A 43 39.94 9.08 12.79
C ARG A 43 38.57 9.77 12.91
N ARG A 44 37.69 9.54 11.94
CA ARG A 44 36.29 9.97 11.91
C ARG A 44 35.43 8.89 11.27
N GLU A 45 34.12 9.00 11.40
CA GLU A 45 33.23 8.12 10.64
C GLU A 45 33.36 8.42 9.14
N PRO A 46 33.60 7.38 8.31
CA PRO A 46 33.69 7.55 6.86
C PRO A 46 32.31 7.81 6.24
N SER A 47 32.29 8.62 5.19
CA SER A 47 31.07 8.84 4.38
C SER A 47 30.73 7.58 3.57
N MET A 48 29.46 7.46 3.16
CA MET A 48 29.02 6.39 2.25
C MET A 48 29.78 6.43 0.92
N ASP A 49 30.12 7.63 0.43
CA ASP A 49 30.88 7.83 -0.80
C ASP A 49 32.31 7.27 -0.65
N GLU A 50 32.97 7.53 0.47
CA GLU A 50 34.34 7.07 0.75
C GLU A 50 34.41 5.54 0.89
N ILE A 51 33.35 4.93 1.46
CA ILE A 51 33.23 3.47 1.54
C ILE A 51 33.00 2.89 0.14
N ALA A 52 32.18 3.53 -0.68
CA ALA A 52 31.87 3.11 -2.04
C ALA A 52 33.10 3.16 -2.96
N ASP A 53 33.88 4.24 -2.89
CA ASP A 53 35.13 4.39 -3.62
C ASP A 53 36.13 3.28 -3.25
N CYS A 54 36.26 2.96 -1.96
CA CYS A 54 37.13 1.89 -1.50
C CYS A 54 36.62 0.47 -1.81
N ALA A 55 35.31 0.32 -1.98
CA ALA A 55 34.67 -0.95 -2.28
C ALA A 55 34.55 -1.20 -3.80
N GLU A 56 34.84 -0.19 -4.64
CA GLU A 56 34.61 -0.20 -6.09
C GLU A 56 33.15 -0.51 -6.44
N MET A 57 32.22 0.05 -5.66
CA MET A 57 30.78 -0.14 -5.81
C MET A 57 30.07 1.20 -5.95
N ASP A 58 28.86 1.18 -6.50
CA ASP A 58 28.03 2.37 -6.56
C ASP A 58 27.53 2.79 -5.16
N VAL A 59 27.46 4.09 -4.91
CA VAL A 59 27.06 4.65 -3.59
C VAL A 59 25.66 4.18 -3.20
N ASP A 60 24.73 4.13 -4.16
CA ASP A 60 23.36 3.71 -3.87
C ASP A 60 23.31 2.22 -3.52
N GLU A 61 24.17 1.41 -4.12
CA GLU A 61 24.29 -0.01 -3.79
C GLU A 61 24.85 -0.21 -2.38
N VAL A 62 25.91 0.51 -2.01
CA VAL A 62 26.46 0.49 -0.64
C VAL A 62 25.40 0.90 0.38
N ARG A 63 24.62 1.96 0.09
CA ARG A 63 23.53 2.41 0.96
C ARG A 63 22.48 1.31 1.16
N ARG A 64 22.04 0.66 0.06
CA ARG A 64 21.07 -0.45 0.13
C ARG A 64 21.59 -1.62 0.96
N VAL A 65 22.84 -2.03 0.75
CA VAL A 65 23.44 -3.16 1.48
C VAL A 65 23.58 -2.84 2.97
N MET A 66 24.01 -1.62 3.30
CA MET A 66 24.15 -1.18 4.70
C MET A 66 22.80 -1.10 5.41
N ASP A 67 21.74 -0.70 4.70
CA ASP A 67 20.38 -0.65 5.24
C ASP A 67 19.81 -2.05 5.51
N ILE A 68 19.98 -2.99 4.56
CA ILE A 68 19.66 -4.42 4.74
C ILE A 68 20.39 -5.03 5.94
N GLY A 69 21.60 -4.52 6.25
CA GLY A 69 22.40 -4.96 7.38
C GLY A 69 21.92 -4.51 8.76
N ARG A 70 20.90 -3.64 8.85
CA ARG A 70 20.32 -3.17 10.11
C ARG A 70 19.48 -4.26 10.76
N HIS A 71 19.60 -4.38 12.08
CA HIS A 71 18.76 -5.30 12.84
C HIS A 71 17.44 -4.62 13.18
N PRO A 72 16.30 -5.33 13.10
CA PRO A 72 15.02 -4.78 13.55
C PRO A 72 15.11 -4.42 15.04
N THR A 73 14.49 -3.32 15.42
CA THR A 73 14.40 -2.89 16.82
C THR A 73 13.20 -3.57 17.48
N SER A 74 13.34 -3.93 18.76
CA SER A 74 12.22 -4.50 19.51
C SER A 74 11.11 -3.47 19.71
N LEU A 75 9.85 -3.90 19.57
CA LEU A 75 8.69 -3.07 19.90
C LEU A 75 8.56 -2.83 21.41
N ASP A 76 9.05 -3.76 22.23
CA ASP A 76 9.05 -3.65 23.69
C ASP A 76 10.21 -2.77 24.21
N ARG A 77 10.98 -2.13 23.33
CA ARG A 77 12.05 -1.23 23.74
C ARG A 77 11.42 -0.02 24.46
N PRO A 78 11.78 0.28 25.72
CA PRO A 78 11.25 1.43 26.42
C PRO A 78 11.69 2.73 25.74
N VAL A 79 10.79 3.71 25.71
CA VAL A 79 11.02 5.03 25.11
C VAL A 79 10.97 6.09 26.23
N GLY A 80 12.07 6.80 26.43
CA GLY A 80 12.17 7.84 27.48
C GLY A 80 12.70 7.32 28.81
N GLU A 81 12.47 8.08 29.89
CA GLU A 81 12.93 7.75 31.26
C GLU A 81 11.89 6.97 32.08
N GLY A 82 10.64 6.89 31.62
CA GLY A 82 9.58 6.10 32.25
C GLY A 82 9.50 4.69 31.67
N ASP A 83 9.26 3.70 32.53
CA ASP A 83 9.12 2.28 32.15
C ASP A 83 7.71 1.96 31.59
N ASP A 84 6.85 2.97 31.47
CA ASP A 84 5.43 2.81 31.13
C ASP A 84 5.14 2.90 29.62
N CYS A 85 6.11 3.29 28.79
CA CYS A 85 5.90 3.49 27.35
C CYS A 85 6.87 2.66 26.50
N SER A 86 6.32 1.73 25.72
CA SER A 86 7.05 0.92 24.75
C SER A 86 7.08 1.56 23.35
N PHE A 87 8.09 1.25 22.53
CA PHE A 87 8.18 1.74 21.15
C PHE A 87 6.97 1.35 20.30
N GLY A 88 6.40 0.16 20.55
CA GLY A 88 5.22 -0.34 19.85
C GLY A 88 3.97 0.54 20.01
N GLU A 89 3.81 1.22 21.14
CA GLU A 89 2.66 2.11 21.40
C GLU A 89 2.64 3.35 20.49
N PHE A 90 3.79 3.73 19.90
CA PHE A 90 3.89 4.87 19.00
C PHE A 90 3.65 4.52 17.53
N ILE A 91 3.53 3.23 17.21
CA ILE A 91 3.32 2.79 15.83
C ILE A 91 1.82 2.91 15.52
N GLU A 92 1.48 3.84 14.64
CA GLU A 92 0.12 3.98 14.14
C GLU A 92 -0.30 2.76 13.32
N ASP A 93 -1.48 2.21 13.61
CA ASP A 93 -2.09 1.18 12.79
C ASP A 93 -2.74 1.79 11.55
N THR A 94 -2.00 1.77 10.43
CA THR A 94 -2.51 2.23 9.14
C THR A 94 -3.51 1.28 8.48
N ALA A 95 -3.64 0.04 8.98
CA ALA A 95 -4.57 -0.95 8.44
C ALA A 95 -5.97 -0.83 9.05
N SER A 96 -6.10 -0.16 10.19
CA SER A 96 -7.40 0.05 10.83
C SER A 96 -8.25 1.03 10.02
N ASP A 97 -9.46 0.61 9.66
CA ASP A 97 -10.40 1.49 8.98
C ASP A 97 -10.82 2.64 9.91
N ASN A 98 -10.56 3.87 9.48
CA ASN A 98 -10.99 5.04 10.23
C ASN A 98 -12.52 5.05 10.37
N PRO A 99 -13.08 5.07 11.60
CA PRO A 99 -14.52 4.97 11.83
C PRO A 99 -15.30 6.12 11.16
N VAL A 100 -14.69 7.29 11.01
CA VAL A 100 -15.28 8.43 10.31
C VAL A 100 -15.37 8.14 8.80
N ARG A 101 -14.34 7.51 8.21
CA ARG A 101 -14.37 7.10 6.80
C ARG A 101 -15.43 6.02 6.56
N ASN A 102 -15.55 5.05 7.46
CA ASN A 102 -16.58 4.01 7.37
C ASN A 102 -18.00 4.59 7.48
N ALA A 103 -18.25 5.46 8.46
CA ALA A 103 -19.53 6.15 8.59
C ALA A 103 -19.86 6.97 7.33
N ASN A 104 -18.89 7.70 6.77
CA ASN A 104 -19.08 8.45 5.54
C ASN A 104 -19.39 7.56 4.33
N ASN A 105 -18.71 6.41 4.20
CA ASN A 105 -18.97 5.42 3.15
C ASN A 105 -20.38 4.82 3.26
N ASP A 106 -20.84 4.54 4.48
CA ASP A 106 -22.19 4.02 4.70
C ASP A 106 -23.27 5.06 4.38
N ILE A 107 -23.07 6.31 4.78
CA ILE A 107 -23.98 7.41 4.42
C ILE A 107 -24.01 7.59 2.89
N LEU A 108 -22.85 7.53 2.22
CA LEU A 108 -22.75 7.59 0.75
C LEU A 108 -23.54 6.45 0.09
N ARG A 109 -23.36 5.21 0.55
CA ARG A 109 -24.10 4.04 0.05
C ARG A 109 -25.61 4.23 0.18
N GLN A 110 -26.08 4.68 1.35
CA GLN A 110 -27.50 4.96 1.58
C GLN A 110 -28.04 6.07 0.67
N GLN A 111 -27.23 7.09 0.37
CA GLN A 111 -27.64 8.18 -0.50
C GLN A 111 -27.71 7.74 -1.97
N ILE A 112 -26.73 6.95 -2.42
CA ILE A 112 -26.74 6.32 -3.75
C ILE A 112 -27.99 5.44 -3.90
N ASP A 113 -28.29 4.60 -2.91
CA ASP A 113 -29.48 3.74 -2.95
C ASP A 113 -30.80 4.53 -2.99
N ARG A 114 -30.88 5.65 -2.25
CA ARG A 114 -32.03 6.56 -2.32
C ARG A 114 -32.20 7.15 -3.72
N LEU A 115 -31.12 7.57 -4.37
CA LEU A 115 -31.16 8.12 -5.73
C LEU A 115 -31.49 7.06 -6.78
N LEU A 116 -30.93 5.86 -6.63
CA LEU A 116 -31.20 4.71 -7.49
C LEU A 116 -32.68 4.29 -7.45
N LYS A 117 -33.37 4.45 -6.31
CA LYS A 117 -34.82 4.21 -6.21
C LYS A 117 -35.67 5.19 -7.04
N THR A 118 -35.13 6.35 -7.45
CA THR A 118 -35.84 7.31 -8.32
C THR A 118 -35.78 6.96 -9.81
N LEU A 119 -34.93 6.00 -10.18
CA LEU A 119 -34.82 5.47 -11.54
C LEU A 119 -35.84 4.35 -11.75
N THR A 120 -36.13 4.05 -13.02
CA THR A 120 -36.93 2.86 -13.33
C THR A 120 -36.18 1.59 -12.93
N TYR A 121 -36.89 0.50 -12.66
CA TYR A 121 -36.29 -0.78 -12.28
C TYR A 121 -35.16 -1.20 -13.22
N ARG A 122 -35.38 -1.14 -14.55
CA ARG A 122 -34.36 -1.50 -15.54
C ARG A 122 -33.13 -0.60 -15.50
N GLU A 123 -33.32 0.72 -15.34
CA GLU A 123 -32.21 1.68 -15.23
C GLU A 123 -31.38 1.44 -13.97
N ARG A 124 -32.05 1.20 -12.84
CA ARG A 124 -31.43 0.92 -11.55
C ARG A 124 -30.58 -0.33 -11.58
N GLU A 125 -31.14 -1.45 -12.03
CA GLU A 125 -30.43 -2.73 -12.03
C GLU A 125 -29.25 -2.74 -13.01
N ILE A 126 -29.39 -2.08 -14.18
CA ILE A 126 -28.27 -1.90 -15.11
C ILE A 126 -27.13 -1.11 -14.46
N ILE A 127 -27.42 -0.01 -13.76
CA ILE A 127 -26.37 0.75 -13.04
C ILE A 127 -25.76 -0.07 -11.90
N ARG A 128 -26.55 -0.81 -11.12
CA ARG A 128 -26.02 -1.65 -10.03
C ARG A 128 -25.01 -2.68 -10.54
N LEU A 129 -25.33 -3.38 -11.63
CA LEU A 129 -24.44 -4.37 -12.23
C LEU A 129 -23.23 -3.73 -12.92
N ARG A 130 -23.40 -2.60 -13.61
CA ARG A 130 -22.29 -1.92 -14.29
C ARG A 130 -21.21 -1.43 -13.34
N TYR A 131 -21.62 -0.88 -12.19
CA TYR A 131 -20.72 -0.27 -11.21
C TYR A 131 -20.47 -1.15 -9.97
N GLY A 132 -20.95 -2.40 -9.95
CA GLY A 132 -20.72 -3.35 -8.85
C GLY A 132 -21.28 -2.88 -7.51
N LEU A 133 -22.38 -2.14 -7.50
CA LEU A 133 -22.92 -1.51 -6.29
C LEU A 133 -23.57 -2.51 -5.31
N THR A 134 -23.77 -3.76 -5.73
CA THR A 134 -24.41 -4.81 -4.91
C THR A 134 -23.38 -5.82 -4.41
N ASP A 135 -22.57 -6.36 -5.31
CA ASP A 135 -21.69 -7.50 -5.10
C ASP A 135 -20.19 -7.17 -5.27
N GLY A 136 -19.87 -5.92 -5.61
CA GLY A 136 -18.49 -5.47 -5.85
C GLY A 136 -17.94 -5.83 -7.23
N TYR A 137 -18.70 -6.58 -8.05
CA TYR A 137 -18.25 -7.00 -9.38
C TYR A 137 -18.85 -6.11 -10.47
N THR A 138 -17.98 -5.57 -11.32
CA THR A 138 -18.42 -4.77 -12.48
C THR A 138 -18.71 -5.69 -13.65
N TYR A 139 -19.93 -5.63 -14.18
CA TYR A 139 -20.32 -6.38 -15.37
C TYR A 139 -20.10 -5.58 -16.65
N THR A 140 -19.68 -6.26 -17.72
CA THR A 140 -19.55 -5.67 -19.05
C THR A 140 -20.92 -5.40 -19.69
N LEU A 141 -20.97 -4.49 -20.67
CA LEU A 141 -22.22 -4.20 -21.42
C LEU A 141 -22.81 -5.44 -22.09
N GLU A 142 -21.96 -6.38 -22.50
CA GLU A 142 -22.40 -7.65 -23.13
C GLU A 142 -23.02 -8.60 -22.11
N GLU A 143 -22.41 -8.76 -20.94
CA GLU A 143 -22.95 -9.59 -19.85
C GLU A 143 -24.28 -9.06 -19.34
N VAL A 144 -24.36 -7.75 -19.10
CA VAL A 144 -25.62 -7.08 -18.73
C VAL A 144 -26.66 -7.26 -19.85
N GLY A 145 -26.25 -7.18 -21.12
CA GLY A 145 -27.12 -7.42 -22.27
C GLY A 145 -27.72 -8.83 -22.28
N ARG A 146 -26.91 -9.85 -21.98
CA ARG A 146 -27.36 -11.25 -21.84
C ARG A 146 -28.40 -11.41 -20.73
N ILE A 147 -28.16 -10.80 -19.56
CA ILE A 147 -29.06 -10.88 -18.39
C ILE A 147 -30.43 -10.25 -18.71
N PHE A 148 -30.43 -9.06 -19.33
CA PHE A 148 -31.66 -8.33 -19.65
C PHE A 148 -32.29 -8.70 -20.99
N LYS A 149 -31.71 -9.67 -21.72
CA LYS A 149 -32.11 -10.11 -23.07
C LYS A 149 -32.23 -8.93 -24.05
N VAL A 150 -31.23 -8.04 -24.05
CA VAL A 150 -31.15 -6.86 -24.91
C VAL A 150 -29.78 -6.76 -25.57
N THR A 151 -29.70 -6.01 -26.67
CA THR A 151 -28.42 -5.78 -27.35
C THR A 151 -27.49 -4.94 -26.48
N ARG A 152 -26.17 -5.14 -26.67
CA ARG A 152 -25.12 -4.35 -26.01
C ARG A 152 -25.34 -2.84 -26.15
N GLU A 153 -25.67 -2.38 -27.35
CA GLU A 153 -25.92 -0.95 -27.61
C GLU A 153 -27.16 -0.45 -26.86
N ARG A 154 -28.18 -1.29 -26.69
CA ARG A 154 -29.35 -0.92 -25.91
C ARG A 154 -29.02 -0.73 -24.42
N VAL A 155 -28.15 -1.55 -23.85
CA VAL A 155 -27.64 -1.35 -22.47
C VAL A 155 -26.92 -0.01 -22.36
N ARG A 156 -26.01 0.29 -23.30
CA ARG A 156 -25.27 1.57 -23.35
C ARG A 156 -26.21 2.79 -23.39
N GLN A 157 -27.27 2.72 -24.20
CA GLN A 157 -28.27 3.79 -24.25
C GLN A 157 -29.03 3.98 -22.93
N ILE A 158 -29.41 2.87 -22.27
CA ILE A 158 -30.12 2.94 -20.99
C ILE A 158 -29.19 3.48 -19.89
N GLU A 159 -27.93 3.05 -19.86
CA GLU A 159 -26.90 3.57 -18.96
C GLU A 159 -26.72 5.08 -19.15
N ALA A 160 -26.48 5.55 -20.38
CA ALA A 160 -26.32 6.97 -20.68
C ALA A 160 -27.55 7.79 -20.27
N LYS A 161 -28.76 7.26 -20.49
CA LYS A 161 -30.01 7.90 -20.07
C LYS A 161 -30.14 7.96 -18.54
N ALA A 162 -29.78 6.89 -17.84
CA ALA A 162 -29.83 6.82 -16.39
C ALA A 162 -28.80 7.76 -15.74
N VAL A 163 -27.57 7.80 -16.25
CA VAL A 163 -26.52 8.74 -15.82
C VAL A 163 -26.99 10.18 -16.03
N ARG A 164 -27.54 10.50 -17.20
CA ARG A 164 -28.08 11.85 -17.48
C ARG A 164 -29.20 12.25 -16.52
N LYS A 165 -30.04 11.30 -16.09
CA LYS A 165 -31.07 11.53 -15.06
C LYS A 165 -30.47 11.76 -13.68
N LEU A 166 -29.37 11.10 -13.34
CA LEU A 166 -28.66 11.28 -12.05
C LEU A 166 -27.87 12.60 -12.02
N GLN A 167 -27.34 13.04 -13.16
CA GLN A 167 -26.62 14.31 -13.33
C GLN A 167 -27.51 15.56 -13.28
N ASN A 168 -28.84 15.41 -13.17
CA ASN A 168 -29.72 16.56 -12.99
C ASN A 168 -29.35 17.29 -11.68
N PRO A 169 -29.18 18.63 -11.68
CA PRO A 169 -28.69 19.40 -10.53
C PRO A 169 -29.46 19.13 -9.23
N VAL A 170 -30.77 18.91 -9.29
CA VAL A 170 -31.59 18.61 -8.11
C VAL A 170 -31.17 17.29 -7.44
N ARG A 171 -30.73 16.30 -8.23
CA ARG A 171 -30.27 15.00 -7.74
C ARG A 171 -28.76 15.00 -7.45
N ALA A 172 -27.99 15.73 -8.24
CA ALA A 172 -26.54 15.84 -8.09
C ALA A 172 -26.15 16.57 -6.81
N GLN A 173 -26.91 17.59 -6.37
CA GLN A 173 -26.67 18.30 -5.11
C GLN A 173 -26.62 17.37 -3.89
N HIS A 174 -27.38 16.28 -3.91
CA HIS A 174 -27.37 15.28 -2.84
C HIS A 174 -26.07 14.45 -2.76
N LEU A 175 -25.31 14.37 -3.86
CA LEU A 175 -24.03 13.65 -3.94
C LEU A 175 -22.82 14.59 -3.94
N GLU A 176 -23.02 15.86 -4.27
CA GLU A 176 -21.97 16.88 -4.41
C GLU A 176 -21.18 17.10 -3.10
N GLY A 177 -21.85 16.95 -1.94
CA GLY A 177 -21.18 17.01 -0.64
C GLY A 177 -20.11 15.93 -0.43
N PHE A 178 -20.24 14.77 -1.08
CA PHE A 178 -19.27 13.67 -0.98
C PHE A 178 -18.09 13.84 -1.94
N LEU A 179 -18.23 14.66 -3.00
CA LEU A 179 -17.13 14.94 -3.94
C LEU A 179 -15.99 15.73 -3.30
N LYS A 180 -16.29 16.58 -2.31
CA LYS A 180 -15.29 17.37 -1.57
C LYS A 180 -14.39 16.54 -0.65
N HIS A 181 -14.78 15.30 -0.38
CA HIS A 181 -14.06 14.36 0.49
C HIS A 181 -13.47 13.17 -0.25
N LEU A 182 -13.50 13.18 -1.59
CA LEU A 182 -12.77 12.19 -2.37
C LEU A 182 -11.27 12.42 -2.18
N PRO A 183 -10.51 11.46 -1.62
CA PRO A 183 -9.07 11.58 -1.60
C PRO A 183 -8.58 11.69 -3.05
N GLU A 184 -7.63 12.58 -3.31
CA GLU A 184 -7.08 12.95 -4.64
C GLU A 184 -6.49 11.77 -5.46
N VAL A 185 -6.63 10.55 -4.98
CA VAL A 185 -6.06 9.31 -5.53
C VAL A 185 -6.57 8.98 -6.94
N ILE A 186 -7.67 9.60 -7.40
CA ILE A 186 -8.24 9.32 -8.75
C ILE A 186 -7.81 10.35 -9.80
N ALA A 187 -7.03 11.39 -9.45
CA ALA A 187 -6.59 12.42 -10.39
C ALA A 187 -5.27 12.11 -11.14
N GLY A 188 -4.88 10.84 -11.22
CA GLY A 188 -3.66 10.41 -11.91
C GLY A 188 -3.81 9.04 -12.56
N GLU A 189 -4.36 9.02 -13.78
CA GLU A 189 -4.00 8.15 -14.92
C GLU A 189 -4.66 8.67 -16.21
#